data_AF-A0A822FV86-F1
#
_entry.id   AF-A0A822FV86-F1
#
_cell.length_a   1.000
_cell.length_b   1.000
_cell.length_c   1.000
_cell.angle_alpha   90.00
_cell.angle_beta   90.00
_cell.angle_gamma   90.00
#
_symmetry.space_group_name_H-M   'P 1'
#
loop_
_entity.id
_entity.type
_entity.pdbx_description
1 polymer ?
#
loop_
_entity_poly.entity_id
_entity_poly.type
_entity_poly.pdbx_seq_one_letter_code
_entity_poly.pdbx_strand_id
1 'polypeptide(L)' 'QWSSCNIFSTQDHAAAAIAKAGIPVYAWKGETDEEYIWCIEQTIFFGDDNKPLNMILDD' A
#
# COMPACT_ATOMS: atom_id res chain seq x y z
N GLN A 1 5.02 -0.64 -5.43
CA GLN A 1 3.87 -0.98 -4.56
C GLN A 1 3.92 0.00 -3.40
N TRP A 2 2.78 0.42 -2.87
CA TRP A 2 2.72 1.45 -1.82
C TRP A 2 1.54 1.20 -0.88
N SER A 3 1.75 1.38 0.43
CA SER A 3 0.72 1.41 1.46
C SER A 3 0.86 2.68 2.31
N SER A 4 -0.18 3.05 3.04
CA SER A 4 -0.11 4.16 4.00
C SER A 4 0.71 3.75 5.24
N CYS A 5 1.24 4.73 5.98
CA CYS A 5 1.79 4.57 7.33
C CYS A 5 0.76 4.89 8.45
N ASN A 6 -0.47 5.28 8.07
CA ASN A 6 -1.54 5.59 9.02
C ASN A 6 -2.93 5.36 8.41
N ILE A 7 -3.80 4.74 9.20
CA ILE A 7 -5.17 4.36 8.81
C ILE A 7 -6.09 5.54 8.47
N PHE A 8 -5.77 6.77 8.87
CA PHE A 8 -6.59 7.96 8.62
C PHE A 8 -5.95 8.99 7.69
N SER A 9 -4.70 8.79 7.28
CA SER A 9 -3.93 9.78 6.52
C SER A 9 -4.17 9.69 5.01
N THR A 10 -4.60 8.53 4.51
CA THR A 10 -4.83 8.33 3.07
C THR A 10 -5.80 9.38 2.52
N GLN A 11 -5.44 9.93 1.36
CA GLN A 11 -6.36 10.72 0.55
C GLN A 11 -6.83 9.84 -0.61
N ASP A 12 -8.07 9.35 -0.56
CA ASP A 12 -8.57 8.34 -1.50
C ASP A 12 -8.48 8.76 -2.96
N HIS A 13 -8.68 10.05 -3.23
CA HIS A 13 -8.54 10.59 -4.58
C HIS A 13 -7.09 10.56 -5.09
N ALA A 14 -6.10 10.76 -4.19
CA ALA A 14 -4.69 10.60 -4.53
C ALA A 14 -4.36 9.12 -4.75
N ALA A 15 -4.78 8.23 -3.85
CA ALA A 15 -4.60 6.79 -3.99
C ALA A 15 -5.19 6.27 -5.31
N ALA A 16 -6.41 6.69 -5.65
CA ALA A 16 -7.08 6.33 -6.90
C ALA A 16 -6.34 6.86 -8.15
N ALA A 17 -5.78 8.07 -8.10
CA ALA A 17 -5.01 8.63 -9.21
C ALA A 17 -3.71 7.85 -9.45
N ILE A 18 -3.01 7.44 -8.38
CA ILE A 18 -1.79 6.62 -8.47
C ILE A 18 -2.12 5.21 -8.97
N ALA A 19 -3.19 4.59 -8.46
CA ALA A 19 -3.67 3.30 -8.95
C ALA A 19 -4.02 3.36 -10.45
N LYS A 20 -4.70 4.43 -10.89
CA LYS A 20 -5.02 4.67 -12.32
C LYS A 20 -3.76 4.81 -13.19
N ALA A 21 -2.65 5.27 -12.63
CA ALA A 21 -1.36 5.34 -13.33
C ALA A 21 -0.64 3.97 -13.45
N GLY A 22 -1.26 2.88 -12.97
CA GLY A 22 -0.70 1.52 -13.05
C GLY A 22 0.31 1.19 -11.94
N ILE A 23 0.38 2.01 -10.89
CA ILE A 23 1.21 1.76 -9.72
C ILE A 23 0.33 1.04 -8.68
N PRO A 24 0.73 -0.14 -8.16
CA PRO A 24 -0.03 -0.82 -7.12
C PRO A 24 -0.06 0.01 -5.83
N VAL A 25 -1.27 0.31 -5.35
CA VAL A 25 -1.55 1.05 -4.11
C VAL A 25 -2.52 0.22 -3.27
N TYR A 26 -2.15 0.01 -2.01
CA TYR A 26 -2.91 -0.71 -1.00
C TYR A 26 -3.13 0.25 0.17
N ALA A 27 -4.07 1.18 0.00
CA ALA A 27 -4.39 2.18 1.00
C ALA A 27 -5.74 2.85 0.71
N TRP A 28 -6.53 3.10 1.76
CA TRP A 28 -7.73 3.95 1.74
C TRP A 28 -7.92 4.62 3.11
N LYS A 29 -8.74 5.66 3.17
CA LYS A 29 -8.98 6.38 4.42
C LYS A 29 -9.95 5.60 5.29
N GLY A 30 -9.55 5.34 6.53
CA GLY A 30 -10.37 4.60 7.50
C GLY A 30 -10.26 3.09 7.37
N GLU A 31 -9.11 2.59 6.92
CA GLU A 31 -8.73 1.17 7.04
C GLU A 31 -8.93 0.67 8.48
N THR A 32 -9.32 -0.60 8.65
CA THR A 32 -9.19 -1.28 9.96
C THR A 32 -7.73 -1.62 10.24
N ASP A 33 -7.40 -1.94 11.49
CA ASP A 33 -6.04 -2.36 11.85
C ASP A 33 -5.62 -3.63 11.09
N GLU A 34 -6.55 -4.56 10.84
CA GLU A 34 -6.29 -5.77 10.05
C GLU A 34 -6.04 -5.45 8.58
N GLU A 35 -6.83 -4.54 7.99
CA GLU A 35 -6.64 -4.08 6.61
C GLU A 35 -5.29 -3.37 6.47
N TYR A 36 -4.91 -2.56 7.44
CA TYR A 36 -3.62 -1.88 7.48
C TYR A 36 -2.43 -2.84 7.43
N ILE A 37 -2.47 -3.90 8.25
CA ILE A 37 -1.43 -4.94 8.23
C ILE A 37 -1.42 -5.67 6.88
N TRP A 38 -2.60 -6.00 6.34
CA TRP A 38 -2.70 -6.62 5.01
C TRP A 38 -2.10 -5.74 3.92
N CYS A 39 -2.33 -4.42 3.95
CA CYS A 39 -1.75 -3.45 3.03
C CYS A 39 -0.21 -3.41 3.07
N ILE A 40 0.37 -3.51 4.27
CA ILE A 40 1.83 -3.61 4.44
C ILE A 40 2.36 -4.89 3.80
N GLU A 41 1.70 -6.03 4.02
CA GLU A 41 2.09 -7.31 3.42
C GLU A 41 2.11 -7.23 1.89
N GLN A 42 1.09 -6.60 1.28
CA GLN A 42 1.06 -6.39 -0.17
C GLN A 42 2.19 -5.50 -0.69
N THR A 43 2.74 -4.62 0.16
CA THR A 43 3.82 -3.72 -0.23
C THR A 43 5.19 -4.38 -0.14
N ILE A 44 5.38 -5.35 0.76
CA ILE A 44 6.66 -6.04 0.98
C ILE A 44 6.82 -7.34 0.17
N PHE A 45 5.74 -7.95 -0.31
CA PHE A 45 5.78 -9.15 -1.15
C PHE A 45 5.40 -8.86 -2.61
N PHE A 46 6.16 -9.42 -3.57
CA PHE A 46 6.05 -9.08 -4.99
C PHE A 46 5.70 -10.31 -5.86
N GLY A 47 4.52 -10.24 -6.49
CA GLY A 47 4.01 -11.28 -7.39
C GLY A 47 3.68 -12.60 -6.69
N ASP A 48 3.21 -13.59 -7.45
CA ASP A 48 2.76 -14.88 -6.92
C ASP A 48 3.87 -15.68 -6.20
N ASP A 49 5.13 -15.38 -6.51
CA ASP A 49 6.31 -16.03 -5.92
C ASP A 49 6.84 -15.32 -4.67
N ASN A 50 6.18 -14.27 -4.16
CA ASN A 50 6.63 -13.47 -3.01
C ASN A 50 8.10 -13.01 -3.12
N LYS A 51 8.47 -12.44 -4.27
CA LYS A 51 9.86 -12.02 -4.53
C LYS A 51 10.32 -10.96 -3.52
N PRO A 52 11.62 -10.97 -3.14
CA PRO A 52 12.16 -10.01 -2.20
C PRO A 52 12.24 -8.61 -2.83
N LEU A 53 11.95 -7.59 -2.01
CA LEU A 53 12.18 -6.19 -2.33
C LEU A 53 13.67 -5.83 -2.25
N ASN A 54 14.09 -4.79 -2.98
CA ASN A 54 15.47 -4.31 -2.98
C ASN A 54 15.65 -2.94 -2.29
N MET A 55 14.54 -2.29 -1.88
CA MET A 55 14.54 -1.00 -1.21
C MET A 55 13.23 -0.80 -0.44
N ILE A 56 13.32 -0.20 0.75
CA ILE A 56 12.18 0.31 1.53
C ILE A 56 12.37 1.83 1.64
N LEU A 57 11.28 2.57 1.42
CA LEU A 57 11.15 3.96 1.81
C LEU A 57 10.03 4.00 2.84
N ASP A 58 10.36 4.42 4.06
CA ASP A 58 9.52 4.22 5.25
C ASP A 58 9.20 5.56 5.92
N ASP A 59 8.03 5.62 6.55
CA ASP A 59 7.53 6.68 7.43
C ASP A 59 6.76 6.05 8.58
#